data_AF-A0A397CX43-F1
#
_entry.id   AF-A0A397CX43-F1
#
_cell.length_a   1.000
_cell.length_b   1.000
_cell.length_c   1.000
_cell.angle_alpha   90.00
_cell.angle_beta   90.00
_cell.angle_gamma   90.00
#
_symmetry.space_group_name_H-M   'P 1'
#
loop_
_entity.id
_entity.type
_entity.pdbx_description
1 polymer ?
#
loop_
_entity_poly.entity_id
_entity_poly.type
_entity_poly.pdbx_seq_one_letter_code
_entity_poly.pdbx_strand_id
1 'polypeptide(L)'
;MLGAPTIKKKLVHDFGLVNSKAFNTNVNKALKELADDGDRKDFGKCGGSYHAGPTSAAYLAHVAKEQEAGQLEAYKREGRVLCYGIKAKAKTTKDRILFILAKATTLVGVPTIKKRLVEEYGLTESKAFNTNVNKALAALSSEQRADFGKVGGSYHAGDASAAYIQHFQGKASAAADEANAQKYMDQGCIQCCHCGEWCPGDCEVGEDSIARGSKYKCFACDKVFWTWISDGYTTGHEVEYKYSNGY
;
A
#
# COMPACT_ATOMS: atom_id res chain seq x y z
N MET A 1 -13.89 -20.41 0.94
CA MET A 1 -15.09 -19.71 0.42
C MET A 1 -15.79 -20.57 -0.63
N LEU A 2 -17.06 -20.31 -0.96
CA LEU A 2 -17.80 -21.07 -1.99
C LEU A 2 -18.48 -20.14 -2.99
N GLY A 3 -18.40 -20.47 -4.29
CA GLY A 3 -19.18 -19.79 -5.33
C GLY A 3 -20.65 -20.21 -5.31
N ALA A 4 -21.53 -19.35 -5.84
CA ALA A 4 -22.96 -19.66 -5.97
C ALA A 4 -23.25 -21.02 -6.65
N PRO A 5 -22.54 -21.43 -7.73
CA PRO A 5 -22.75 -22.75 -8.33
C PRO A 5 -22.46 -23.91 -7.38
N THR A 6 -21.40 -23.80 -6.57
CA THR A 6 -21.01 -24.82 -5.59
C THR A 6 -22.00 -24.91 -4.44
N ILE A 7 -22.48 -23.77 -3.95
CA ILE A 7 -23.51 -23.71 -2.89
C ILE A 7 -24.79 -24.39 -3.36
N LYS A 8 -25.24 -24.11 -4.58
CA LYS A 8 -26.43 -24.74 -5.18
C LYS A 8 -26.29 -26.25 -5.30
N LYS A 9 -25.15 -26.75 -5.77
CA LYS A 9 -24.87 -28.19 -5.85
C LYS A 9 -24.93 -28.85 -4.47
N LYS A 10 -24.34 -28.22 -3.45
CA LYS A 10 -24.41 -28.73 -2.06
C LYS A 10 -25.83 -28.73 -1.51
N LEU A 11 -26.61 -27.66 -1.74
CA LEU A 11 -28.00 -27.61 -1.31
C LEU A 11 -28.87 -28.71 -1.94
N VAL A 12 -28.64 -29.03 -3.22
CA VAL A 12 -29.30 -30.14 -3.92
C VAL A 12 -28.87 -31.49 -3.32
N HIS A 13 -27.57 -31.69 -3.12
CA HIS A 13 -27.01 -32.94 -2.62
C HIS A 13 -27.37 -33.22 -1.15
N ASP A 14 -27.14 -32.24 -0.27
CA ASP A 14 -27.21 -32.40 1.18
C ASP A 14 -28.65 -32.35 1.71
N PHE A 15 -29.55 -31.67 0.99
CA PHE A 15 -30.95 -31.50 1.40
C PHE A 15 -31.95 -32.10 0.40
N GLY A 16 -31.48 -32.83 -0.63
CA GLY A 16 -32.35 -33.46 -1.62
C GLY A 16 -33.20 -32.49 -2.45
N LEU A 17 -32.78 -31.23 -2.58
CA LEU A 17 -33.55 -30.20 -3.28
C LEU A 17 -33.54 -30.42 -4.80
N VAL A 18 -34.64 -30.09 -5.48
CA VAL A 18 -34.71 -30.20 -6.95
C VAL A 18 -34.02 -29.02 -7.61
N ASN A 19 -33.02 -29.32 -8.45
CA ASN A 19 -32.32 -28.32 -9.26
C ASN A 19 -33.24 -27.78 -10.38
N SER A 20 -33.99 -26.72 -10.08
CA SER A 20 -34.90 -26.06 -11.01
C SER A 20 -34.52 -24.60 -11.25
N LYS A 21 -35.12 -23.97 -12.28
CA LYS A 21 -34.93 -22.53 -12.53
C LYS A 21 -35.40 -21.68 -11.33
N ALA A 22 -36.54 -22.03 -10.74
CA ALA A 22 -37.07 -21.35 -9.55
C ALA A 22 -36.13 -21.47 -8.35
N PHE A 23 -35.61 -22.68 -8.09
CA PHE A 23 -34.58 -22.91 -7.06
C PHE A 23 -33.36 -22.03 -7.28
N ASN A 24 -32.82 -22.01 -8.51
CA ASN A 24 -31.66 -21.21 -8.84
C ASN A 24 -31.86 -19.70 -8.62
N THR A 25 -33.03 -19.17 -8.98
CA THR A 25 -33.41 -17.78 -8.75
C THR A 25 -33.51 -17.48 -7.25
N ASN A 26 -34.18 -18.35 -6.48
CA ASN A 26 -34.39 -18.15 -5.06
C ASN A 26 -33.06 -18.22 -4.27
N VAL A 27 -32.17 -19.16 -4.59
CA VAL A 27 -30.85 -19.23 -3.95
C VAL A 27 -30.02 -17.99 -4.29
N ASN A 28 -30.04 -17.52 -5.54
CA ASN A 28 -29.32 -16.28 -5.90
C ASN A 28 -29.87 -15.05 -5.17
N LYS A 29 -31.20 -14.95 -5.04
CA LYS A 29 -31.87 -13.88 -4.29
C LYS A 29 -31.49 -13.93 -2.81
N ALA A 30 -31.60 -15.10 -2.19
CA ALA A 30 -31.21 -15.29 -0.78
C ALA A 30 -29.73 -14.96 -0.55
N LEU A 31 -28.81 -15.47 -1.38
CA LEU A 31 -27.39 -15.16 -1.28
C LEU A 31 -27.10 -13.66 -1.41
N LYS A 32 -27.88 -12.93 -2.22
CA LYS A 32 -27.79 -11.48 -2.35
C LYS A 32 -28.32 -10.79 -1.10
N GLU A 33 -29.53 -11.13 -0.65
CA GLU A 33 -30.13 -10.57 0.56
C GLU A 33 -29.23 -10.78 1.79
N LEU A 34 -28.66 -11.98 1.93
CA LEU A 34 -27.71 -12.31 2.99
C LEU A 34 -26.40 -11.52 2.92
N ALA A 35 -25.91 -11.23 1.71
CA ALA A 35 -24.70 -10.43 1.53
C ALA A 35 -24.95 -8.93 1.73
N ASP A 36 -26.19 -8.49 1.46
CA ASP A 36 -26.64 -7.11 1.58
C ASP A 36 -27.15 -6.79 3.01
N ASP A 37 -27.44 -7.83 3.83
CA ASP A 37 -27.79 -7.73 5.25
C ASP A 37 -26.59 -7.22 6.06
N GLY A 38 -26.68 -5.94 6.45
CA GLY A 38 -25.59 -5.20 7.09
C GLY A 38 -25.35 -5.57 8.56
N ASP A 39 -26.34 -6.17 9.22
CA ASP A 39 -26.28 -6.49 10.65
C ASP A 39 -25.73 -7.91 10.89
N ARG A 40 -25.67 -8.74 9.85
CA ARG A 40 -24.99 -10.03 9.88
C ARG A 40 -23.49 -9.91 9.93
N LYS A 41 -22.89 -10.60 10.90
CA LYS A 41 -21.44 -10.80 11.03
C LYS A 41 -21.00 -12.21 10.60
N ASP A 42 -21.95 -13.11 10.39
CA ASP A 42 -21.77 -14.53 10.12
C ASP A 42 -21.81 -14.88 8.61
N PHE A 43 -22.01 -13.89 7.73
CA PHE A 43 -22.06 -14.11 6.28
C PHE A 43 -21.47 -12.94 5.50
N GLY A 44 -20.80 -13.21 4.39
CA GLY A 44 -20.22 -12.18 3.53
C GLY A 44 -19.86 -12.67 2.13
N LYS A 45 -19.53 -11.72 1.25
CA LYS A 45 -19.16 -11.97 -0.15
C LYS A 45 -17.81 -11.32 -0.45
N CYS A 46 -16.88 -12.11 -0.98
CA CYS A 46 -15.60 -11.65 -1.51
C CYS A 46 -15.44 -12.12 -2.96
N GLY A 47 -15.31 -11.18 -3.89
CA GLY A 47 -15.35 -11.48 -5.33
C GLY A 47 -16.63 -12.23 -5.74
N GLY A 48 -16.47 -13.26 -6.57
CA GLY A 48 -17.56 -14.16 -6.98
C GLY A 48 -17.98 -15.22 -5.95
N SER A 49 -17.44 -15.17 -4.73
CA SER A 49 -17.58 -16.22 -3.71
C SER A 49 -18.13 -15.69 -2.37
N TYR A 50 -18.70 -16.61 -1.58
CA TYR A 50 -19.34 -16.34 -0.29
C TYR A 50 -18.59 -17.03 0.86
N HIS A 51 -18.66 -16.45 2.06
CA HIS A 51 -18.01 -16.94 3.27
C HIS A 51 -18.89 -16.76 4.51
N ALA A 52 -18.63 -17.56 5.54
CA ALA A 52 -19.36 -17.56 6.80
C ALA A 52 -18.78 -16.54 7.80
N GLY A 53 -18.63 -15.29 7.36
CA GLY A 53 -18.07 -14.21 8.19
C GLY A 53 -16.54 -14.17 8.22
N PRO A 54 -15.96 -13.10 8.82
CA PRO A 54 -14.53 -12.78 8.76
C PRO A 54 -13.65 -13.66 9.66
N THR A 55 -14.25 -14.40 10.59
CA THR A 55 -13.55 -15.36 11.46
C THR A 55 -13.59 -16.79 10.94
N SER A 56 -14.30 -17.07 9.84
CA SER A 56 -14.39 -18.42 9.30
C SER A 56 -13.04 -18.90 8.75
N ALA A 57 -12.69 -20.16 9.04
CA ALA A 57 -11.46 -20.78 8.54
C ALA A 57 -11.32 -20.69 7.01
N ALA A 58 -12.43 -20.76 6.30
CA ALA A 58 -12.47 -20.67 4.84
C ALA A 58 -12.25 -19.26 4.28
N TYR A 59 -12.41 -18.21 5.10
CA TYR A 59 -12.05 -16.82 4.79
C TYR A 59 -10.59 -16.56 5.18
N LEU A 60 -10.18 -16.98 6.38
CA LEU A 60 -8.80 -16.84 6.85
C LEU A 60 -7.80 -17.57 5.94
N ALA A 61 -8.11 -18.79 5.49
CA ALA A 61 -7.28 -19.53 4.55
C ALA A 61 -7.21 -18.90 3.15
N HIS A 62 -8.25 -18.15 2.74
CA HIS A 62 -8.22 -17.40 1.48
C HIS A 62 -7.31 -16.17 1.61
N VAL A 63 -7.44 -15.42 2.71
CA VAL A 63 -6.56 -14.28 3.01
C VAL A 63 -5.11 -14.73 3.10
N ALA A 64 -4.82 -15.84 3.78
CA ALA A 64 -3.48 -16.41 3.89
C ALA A 64 -2.90 -16.84 2.53
N LYS A 65 -3.68 -17.54 1.68
CA LYS A 65 -3.25 -17.90 0.33
C LYS A 65 -2.98 -16.69 -0.57
N GLU A 66 -3.76 -15.62 -0.43
CA GLU A 66 -3.54 -14.39 -1.19
C GLU A 66 -2.34 -13.58 -0.68
N GLN A 67 -1.97 -13.73 0.60
CA GLN A 67 -0.72 -13.19 1.17
C GLN A 67 0.51 -13.95 0.65
N GLU A 68 0.45 -15.29 0.60
CA GLU A 68 1.57 -16.13 0.13
C GLU A 68 1.82 -16.02 -1.39
N ALA A 69 0.78 -15.78 -2.19
CA ALA A 69 0.89 -15.74 -3.65
C ALA A 69 1.52 -14.45 -4.21
N GLY A 70 1.93 -13.48 -3.38
CA GLY A 70 2.47 -12.19 -3.84
C GLY A 70 1.48 -11.30 -4.63
N GLN A 71 0.25 -11.77 -4.84
CA GLN A 71 -0.77 -11.10 -5.63
C GLN A 71 -1.37 -9.88 -4.92
N LEU A 72 -1.11 -9.69 -3.62
CA LEU A 72 -1.55 -8.51 -2.88
C LEU A 72 -1.01 -7.20 -3.48
N GLU A 73 0.20 -7.19 -4.07
CA GLU A 73 0.77 -6.00 -4.73
C GLU A 73 0.07 -5.65 -6.06
N ALA A 74 -0.31 -6.66 -6.86
CA ALA A 74 -1.13 -6.46 -8.06
C ALA A 74 -2.57 -6.05 -7.71
N TYR A 75 -3.12 -6.59 -6.62
CA TYR A 75 -4.46 -6.27 -6.14
C TYR A 75 -4.58 -4.91 -5.42
N LYS A 76 -3.49 -4.40 -4.82
CA LYS A 76 -3.37 -3.01 -4.34
C LYS A 76 -3.35 -2.02 -5.51
N ARG A 77 -2.76 -2.40 -6.65
CA ARG A 77 -2.69 -1.58 -7.87
C ARG A 77 -4.03 -1.42 -8.60
N GLU A 78 -4.91 -2.44 -8.53
CA GLU A 78 -6.22 -2.43 -9.19
C GLU A 78 -7.45 -2.29 -8.26
N GLY A 79 -7.25 -2.15 -6.94
CA GLY A 79 -8.35 -1.92 -5.99
C GLY A 79 -9.40 -3.03 -5.89
N ARG A 80 -9.08 -4.27 -6.30
CA ARG A 80 -10.08 -5.33 -6.54
C ARG A 80 -10.31 -6.36 -5.43
N VAL A 81 -9.53 -6.38 -4.33
CA VAL A 81 -9.70 -7.42 -3.27
C VAL A 81 -10.27 -6.93 -1.94
N LEU A 82 -10.47 -5.62 -1.79
CA LEU A 82 -11.25 -5.11 -0.67
C LEU A 82 -12.25 -4.07 -1.20
N CYS A 83 -13.52 -4.27 -0.83
CA CYS A 83 -14.50 -3.19 -0.68
C CYS A 83 -15.53 -2.89 -1.80
N TYR A 84 -16.17 -3.89 -2.42
CA TYR A 84 -17.51 -3.58 -2.97
C TYR A 84 -18.59 -3.57 -1.87
N GLY A 85 -18.51 -4.46 -0.87
CA GLY A 85 -19.45 -4.48 0.26
C GLY A 85 -19.21 -3.39 1.32
N ILE A 86 -17.96 -2.95 1.54
CA ILE A 86 -17.63 -1.97 2.61
C ILE A 86 -17.87 -0.52 2.13
N LYS A 87 -17.66 -0.22 0.84
CA LYS A 87 -17.97 1.12 0.28
C LYS A 87 -19.47 1.43 0.36
N ALA A 88 -20.33 0.43 0.13
CA ALA A 88 -21.78 0.55 0.30
C ALA A 88 -22.23 0.72 1.77
N LYS A 89 -21.39 0.33 2.74
CA LYS A 89 -21.64 0.47 4.18
C LYS A 89 -21.19 1.81 4.75
N ALA A 90 -20.39 2.59 4.03
CA ALA A 90 -19.92 3.91 4.44
C ALA A 90 -21.01 4.98 4.24
N LYS A 91 -22.03 4.96 5.12
CA LYS A 91 -23.22 5.81 4.99
C LYS A 91 -22.94 7.24 5.45
N THR A 92 -22.19 7.42 6.54
CA THR A 92 -21.87 8.74 7.09
C THR A 92 -20.56 9.31 6.55
N THR A 93 -20.37 10.63 6.64
CA THR A 93 -19.10 11.28 6.29
C THR A 93 -17.92 10.69 7.07
N LYS A 94 -18.13 10.34 8.35
CA LYS A 94 -17.10 9.69 9.19
C LYS A 94 -16.71 8.33 8.62
N ASP A 95 -17.68 7.48 8.30
CA ASP A 95 -17.41 6.14 7.76
C ASP A 95 -16.68 6.21 6.42
N ARG A 96 -17.05 7.17 5.58
CA ARG A 96 -16.40 7.38 4.27
C ARG A 96 -14.95 7.85 4.43
N ILE A 97 -14.68 8.70 5.43
CA ILE A 97 -13.31 9.11 5.77
C ILE A 97 -12.51 7.91 6.27
N LEU A 98 -13.03 7.14 7.23
CA LEU A 98 -12.37 5.94 7.75
C LEU A 98 -12.06 4.94 6.63
N PHE A 99 -12.99 4.77 5.70
CA PHE A 99 -12.80 3.93 4.53
C PHE A 99 -11.67 4.42 3.60
N ILE A 100 -11.65 5.71 3.31
CA ILE A 100 -10.60 6.35 2.50
C ILE A 100 -9.22 6.10 3.14
N LEU A 101 -9.13 6.28 4.46
CA LEU A 101 -7.90 6.11 5.23
C LEU A 101 -7.47 4.64 5.34
N ALA A 102 -8.42 3.71 5.50
CA ALA A 102 -8.12 2.28 5.59
C ALA A 102 -7.49 1.72 4.30
N LYS A 103 -7.76 2.35 3.16
CA LYS A 103 -7.15 2.01 1.87
C LYS A 103 -5.82 2.71 1.60
N ALA A 104 -5.43 3.68 2.42
CA ALA A 104 -4.26 4.50 2.14
C ALA A 104 -2.97 3.78 2.55
N THR A 105 -1.97 3.83 1.68
CA THR A 105 -0.60 3.36 1.97
C THR A 105 0.28 4.49 2.48
N THR A 106 -0.13 5.75 2.35
CA THR A 106 0.56 6.92 2.87
C THR A 106 -0.38 7.80 3.69
N LEU A 107 0.18 8.68 4.52
CA LEU A 107 -0.62 9.63 5.29
C LEU A 107 -1.42 10.53 4.35
N VAL A 108 -2.71 10.71 4.65
CA VAL A 108 -3.63 11.41 3.76
C VAL A 108 -3.97 12.79 4.31
N GLY A 109 -3.71 13.84 3.53
CA GLY A 109 -4.09 15.21 3.88
C GLY A 109 -5.57 15.51 3.64
N VAL A 110 -6.08 16.55 4.30
CA VAL A 110 -7.48 17.02 4.14
C VAL A 110 -7.89 17.25 2.67
N PRO A 111 -7.07 17.88 1.81
CA PRO A 111 -7.45 18.08 0.41
C PRO A 111 -7.70 16.76 -0.33
N THR A 112 -6.84 15.76 -0.10
CA THR A 112 -6.97 14.43 -0.72
C THR A 112 -8.19 13.69 -0.20
N ILE A 113 -8.50 13.79 1.10
CA ILE A 113 -9.73 13.21 1.67
C ILE A 113 -10.97 13.81 0.97
N LYS A 114 -11.01 15.15 0.83
CA LYS A 114 -12.13 15.84 0.16
C LYS A 114 -12.27 15.42 -1.30
N LYS A 115 -11.17 15.41 -2.05
CA LYS A 115 -11.14 14.95 -3.44
C LYS A 115 -11.69 13.53 -3.58
N ARG A 116 -11.23 12.59 -2.75
CA ARG A 116 -11.71 11.20 -2.77
C ARG A 116 -13.17 11.06 -2.35
N LEU A 117 -13.66 11.89 -1.44
CA LEU A 117 -15.08 11.92 -1.08
C LEU A 117 -15.97 12.36 -2.25
N VAL A 118 -15.50 13.30 -3.06
CA VAL A 118 -16.20 13.74 -4.29
C VAL A 118 -16.15 12.64 -5.35
N GLU A 119 -14.95 12.15 -5.68
CA GLU A 119 -14.72 11.17 -6.75
C GLU A 119 -15.35 9.81 -6.45
N GLU A 120 -15.23 9.31 -5.21
CA GLU A 120 -15.67 7.96 -4.88
C GLU A 120 -17.14 7.88 -4.43
N TYR A 121 -17.69 8.96 -3.88
CA TYR A 121 -19.03 8.96 -3.29
C TYR A 121 -19.99 9.98 -3.93
N GLY A 122 -19.56 10.66 -4.99
CA GLY A 122 -20.40 11.61 -5.73
C GLY A 122 -20.86 12.80 -4.89
N LEU A 123 -20.09 13.17 -3.86
CA LEU A 123 -20.38 14.35 -3.04
C LEU A 123 -20.02 15.62 -3.82
N THR A 124 -20.80 16.68 -3.65
CA THR A 124 -20.54 17.97 -4.31
C THR A 124 -19.74 18.90 -3.39
N GLU A 125 -18.66 19.47 -3.91
CA GLU A 125 -17.91 20.49 -3.18
C GLU A 125 -18.77 21.73 -2.91
N SER A 126 -18.78 22.15 -1.65
CA SER A 126 -19.49 23.33 -1.18
C SER A 126 -18.92 23.77 0.17
N LYS A 127 -19.28 24.96 0.63
CA LYS A 127 -18.92 25.43 1.98
C LYS A 127 -19.47 24.49 3.07
N ALA A 128 -20.69 23.98 2.90
CA ALA A 128 -21.31 23.03 3.81
C ALA A 128 -20.56 21.69 3.82
N PHE A 129 -20.20 21.15 2.65
CA PHE A 129 -19.37 19.95 2.52
C PHE A 129 -18.03 20.12 3.26
N ASN A 130 -17.32 21.21 3.00
CA ASN A 130 -16.03 21.50 3.64
C ASN A 130 -16.14 21.56 5.16
N THR A 131 -17.17 22.23 5.66
CA THR A 131 -17.45 22.33 7.10
C THR A 131 -17.75 20.96 7.70
N ASN A 132 -18.56 20.14 7.03
CA ASN A 132 -18.94 18.82 7.51
C ASN A 132 -17.77 17.83 7.53
N VAL A 133 -16.89 17.86 6.53
CA VAL A 133 -15.66 17.04 6.52
C VAL A 133 -14.74 17.45 7.66
N ASN A 134 -14.51 18.75 7.85
CA ASN A 134 -13.66 19.23 8.94
C ASN A 134 -14.22 18.89 10.33
N LYS A 135 -15.55 19.03 10.52
CA LYS A 135 -16.23 18.61 11.76
C LYS A 135 -16.11 17.10 11.98
N ALA A 136 -16.25 16.28 10.93
CA ALA A 136 -16.10 14.84 11.03
C ALA A 136 -14.68 14.44 11.44
N LEU A 137 -13.64 15.05 10.85
CA LEU A 137 -12.24 14.81 11.22
C LEU A 137 -11.95 15.23 12.67
N ALA A 138 -12.48 16.37 13.11
CA ALA A 138 -12.33 16.83 14.49
C ALA A 138 -13.00 15.86 15.48
N ALA A 139 -14.22 15.42 15.19
CA ALA A 139 -14.95 14.47 16.01
C ALA A 139 -14.23 13.11 16.08
N LEU A 140 -13.77 12.57 14.94
CA LEU A 140 -12.99 11.32 14.91
C LEU A 140 -11.69 11.42 15.73
N SER A 141 -11.04 12.60 15.70
CA SER A 141 -9.84 12.84 16.52
C SER A 141 -10.16 12.86 18.02
N SER A 142 -11.30 13.43 18.42
CA SER A 142 -11.72 13.49 19.83
C SER A 142 -12.19 12.15 20.39
N GLU A 143 -12.65 11.23 19.53
CA GLU A 143 -13.19 9.92 19.93
C GLU A 143 -12.11 8.90 20.34
N GLN A 144 -10.81 9.22 20.19
CA GLN A 144 -9.66 8.35 20.54
C GLN A 144 -9.80 6.92 20.02
N ARG A 145 -10.21 6.78 18.76
CA ARG A 145 -10.47 5.47 18.15
C ARG A 145 -9.19 4.79 17.72
N ALA A 146 -9.13 3.47 17.88
CA ALA A 146 -8.00 2.66 17.41
C ALA A 146 -7.86 2.60 15.89
N ASP A 147 -8.91 2.90 15.13
CA ASP A 147 -8.97 2.87 13.66
C ASP A 147 -8.82 4.25 13.00
N PHE A 148 -8.40 5.26 13.76
CA PHE A 148 -8.21 6.62 13.27
C PHE A 148 -7.08 7.32 14.02
N GLY A 149 -6.20 8.00 13.29
CA GLY A 149 -5.18 8.84 13.90
C GLY A 149 -4.73 9.99 13.01
N LYS A 150 -3.98 10.90 13.62
CA LYS A 150 -3.50 12.14 13.00
C LYS A 150 -2.02 12.32 13.30
N VAL A 151 -1.24 12.56 12.26
CA VAL A 151 0.19 12.90 12.35
C VAL A 151 0.39 14.22 11.60
N GLY A 152 0.71 15.28 12.35
CA GLY A 152 0.79 16.63 11.79
C GLY A 152 -0.53 17.07 11.13
N GLY A 153 -0.47 17.51 9.87
CA GLY A 153 -1.65 17.91 9.07
C GLY A 153 -2.35 16.75 8.35
N SER A 154 -1.93 15.50 8.57
CA SER A 154 -2.36 14.33 7.81
C SER A 154 -2.95 13.23 8.70
N TYR A 155 -3.69 12.31 8.09
CA TYR A 155 -4.51 11.31 8.78
C TYR A 155 -4.18 9.88 8.32
N HIS A 156 -4.47 8.91 9.18
CA HIS A 156 -4.28 7.47 8.94
C HIS A 156 -5.37 6.64 9.64
N ALA A 157 -5.49 5.35 9.30
CA ALA A 157 -6.50 4.44 9.86
C ALA A 157 -6.02 3.72 11.14
N GLY A 158 -5.42 4.47 12.06
CA GLY A 158 -4.85 3.93 13.30
C GLY A 158 -3.42 3.38 13.14
N ASP A 159 -2.82 2.98 14.25
CA ASP A 159 -1.39 2.66 14.32
C ASP A 159 -1.02 1.36 13.59
N ALA A 160 -2.00 0.46 13.44
CA ALA A 160 -1.85 -0.77 12.66
C ALA A 160 -2.00 -0.55 11.14
N SER A 161 -2.33 0.67 10.69
CA SER A 161 -2.54 0.93 9.27
C SER A 161 -1.22 0.98 8.49
N ALA A 162 -1.25 0.53 7.23
CA ALA A 162 -0.09 0.57 6.34
C ALA A 162 0.51 1.99 6.22
N ALA A 163 -0.35 3.01 6.15
CA ALA A 163 0.07 4.41 6.12
C ALA A 163 0.88 4.84 7.36
N TYR A 164 0.46 4.42 8.56
CA TYR A 164 1.17 4.73 9.79
C TYR A 164 2.49 3.96 9.88
N ILE A 165 2.41 2.65 9.67
CA ILE A 165 3.56 1.74 9.68
C ILE A 165 4.62 2.22 8.69
N GLN A 166 4.26 2.53 7.46
CA GLN A 166 5.19 3.04 6.44
C GLN A 166 5.79 4.40 6.82
N HIS A 167 5.00 5.31 7.43
CA HIS A 167 5.53 6.61 7.83
C HIS A 167 6.59 6.50 8.93
N PHE A 168 6.41 5.60 9.89
CA PHE A 168 7.35 5.44 11.01
C PHE A 168 8.46 4.43 10.73
N GLN A 169 8.16 3.30 10.08
CA GLN A 169 9.18 2.33 9.66
C GLN A 169 10.00 2.82 8.48
N GLY A 170 9.42 3.56 7.52
CA GLY A 170 10.17 4.19 6.43
C GLY A 170 11.14 5.28 6.91
N LYS A 171 10.80 5.96 8.02
CA LYS A 171 11.73 6.89 8.69
C LYS A 171 12.84 6.15 9.45
N ALA A 172 12.51 5.03 10.09
CA ALA A 172 13.51 4.19 10.75
C ALA A 172 14.47 3.53 9.76
N SER A 173 13.98 3.07 8.59
CA SER A 173 14.82 2.52 7.53
C SER A 173 15.68 3.60 6.89
N ALA A 174 15.15 4.78 6.57
CA ALA A 174 15.95 5.88 6.01
C ALA A 174 17.06 6.33 6.98
N ALA A 175 16.77 6.43 8.28
CA ALA A 175 17.77 6.76 9.29
C ALA A 175 18.82 5.65 9.47
N ALA A 176 18.42 4.37 9.34
CA ALA A 176 19.35 3.24 9.37
C ALA A 176 20.20 3.16 8.10
N ASP A 177 19.63 3.50 6.94
CA ASP A 177 20.32 3.55 5.65
C ASP A 177 21.31 4.71 5.62
N GLU A 178 20.96 5.88 6.16
CA GLU A 178 21.86 7.02 6.36
C GLU A 178 22.98 6.70 7.36
N ALA A 179 22.67 6.06 8.50
CA ALA A 179 23.69 5.66 9.47
C ALA A 179 24.64 4.58 8.92
N ASN A 180 24.11 3.62 8.15
CA ASN A 180 24.92 2.62 7.47
C ASN A 180 25.75 3.24 6.34
N ALA A 181 25.18 4.16 5.56
CA ALA A 181 25.89 4.90 4.52
C ALA A 181 27.07 5.67 5.12
N GLN A 182 26.85 6.40 6.23
CA GLN A 182 27.91 7.13 6.92
C GLN A 182 29.02 6.18 7.41
N LYS A 183 28.65 5.02 7.98
CA LYS A 183 29.62 4.00 8.39
C LYS A 183 30.49 3.51 7.22
N TYR A 184 29.91 3.31 6.04
CA TYR A 184 30.66 2.90 4.85
C TYR A 184 31.52 4.03 4.30
N MET A 185 31.03 5.27 4.29
CA MET A 185 31.82 6.46 3.94
C MET A 185 33.03 6.64 4.88
N ASP A 186 32.84 6.47 6.18
CA ASP A 186 33.92 6.55 7.19
C ASP A 186 34.98 5.45 7.00
N GLN A 187 34.60 4.32 6.39
CA GLN A 187 35.50 3.22 6.01
C GLN A 187 36.19 3.45 4.66
N GLY A 188 35.94 4.58 4.00
CA GLY A 188 36.46 4.89 2.67
C GLY A 188 35.78 4.11 1.55
N CYS A 189 34.59 3.54 1.80
CA CYS A 189 33.81 2.87 0.76
C CYS A 189 33.02 3.89 -0.07
N ILE A 190 32.79 3.53 -1.32
CA ILE A 190 32.15 4.40 -2.31
C ILE A 190 30.93 3.71 -2.89
N GLN A 191 29.80 4.43 -2.92
CA GLN A 191 28.57 3.84 -3.44
C GLN A 191 28.56 3.81 -4.97
N CYS A 192 28.33 2.64 -5.56
CA CYS A 192 28.18 2.49 -7.00
C CYS A 192 26.84 3.06 -7.49
N CYS A 193 26.86 3.97 -8.46
CA CYS A 193 25.65 4.57 -9.04
C CYS A 193 24.77 3.59 -9.83
N HIS A 194 25.32 2.45 -10.25
CA HIS A 194 24.60 1.50 -11.10
C HIS A 194 23.76 0.49 -10.30
N CYS A 195 24.24 0.07 -9.13
CA CYS A 195 23.59 -0.96 -8.33
C CYS A 195 23.38 -0.57 -6.85
N GLY A 196 23.92 0.56 -6.40
CA GLY A 196 23.78 1.04 -5.02
C GLY A 196 24.68 0.34 -4.00
N GLU A 197 25.49 -0.65 -4.42
CA GLU A 197 26.42 -1.37 -3.55
C GLU A 197 27.63 -0.52 -3.15
N TRP A 198 28.11 -0.71 -1.93
CA TRP A 198 29.27 -0.01 -1.37
C TRP A 198 30.56 -0.72 -1.72
N CYS A 199 31.36 -0.11 -2.59
CA CYS A 199 32.63 -0.63 -3.04
C CYS A 199 33.74 -0.24 -2.05
N PRO A 200 34.52 -1.18 -1.51
CA PRO A 200 35.71 -0.85 -0.74
C PRO A 200 36.76 -0.14 -1.62
N GLY A 201 37.73 0.55 -0.98
CA GLY A 201 38.76 1.32 -1.69
C GLY A 201 39.65 0.52 -2.65
N ASP A 202 39.61 -0.81 -2.57
CA ASP A 202 40.28 -1.74 -3.51
C ASP A 202 39.58 -1.86 -4.88
N CYS A 203 38.38 -1.30 -5.02
CA CYS A 203 37.68 -1.20 -6.30
C CYS A 203 38.23 -0.09 -7.21
N GLU A 204 39.19 0.70 -6.72
CA GLU A 204 39.87 1.72 -7.49
C GLU A 204 40.74 1.06 -8.58
N VAL A 205 40.52 1.48 -9.82
CA VAL A 205 41.25 0.99 -11.01
C VAL A 205 42.33 1.98 -11.45
N GLY A 206 42.20 3.24 -11.05
CA GLY A 206 43.21 4.26 -11.30
C GLY A 206 42.68 5.67 -11.08
N GLU A 207 43.62 6.58 -10.84
CA GLU A 207 43.34 8.00 -10.66
C GLU A 207 43.05 8.66 -12.02
N ASP A 208 42.05 9.53 -12.05
CA ASP A 208 41.82 10.43 -13.17
C ASP A 208 42.65 11.71 -12.98
N SER A 209 43.75 11.77 -13.73
CA SER A 209 44.67 12.92 -13.75
C SER A 209 44.03 14.25 -14.20
N ILE A 210 42.85 14.24 -14.84
CA ILE A 210 42.17 15.42 -15.37
C ILE A 210 41.11 15.94 -14.39
N ALA A 211 40.32 15.06 -13.77
CA ALA A 211 39.18 15.44 -12.92
C ALA A 211 39.50 15.59 -11.42
N ARG A 212 40.73 15.26 -10.98
CA ARG A 212 41.02 15.02 -9.54
C ARG A 212 40.00 14.05 -8.94
N GLY A 213 39.64 13.04 -9.72
CA GLY A 213 38.68 12.01 -9.38
C GLY A 213 39.35 10.64 -9.44
N SER A 214 38.62 9.59 -9.08
CA SER A 214 39.12 8.22 -9.22
C SER A 214 38.13 7.37 -10.02
N LYS A 215 38.68 6.45 -10.80
CA LYS A 215 37.94 5.45 -11.58
C LYS A 215 37.78 4.19 -10.75
N TYR A 216 36.57 3.67 -10.70
CA TYR A 216 36.25 2.44 -9.97
C TYR A 216 35.62 1.42 -10.90
N LYS A 217 35.85 0.13 -10.62
CA LYS A 217 35.07 -0.97 -11.18
C LYS A 217 34.32 -1.65 -10.05
N CYS A 218 32.99 -1.61 -10.11
CA CYS A 218 32.16 -2.19 -9.06
C CYS A 218 32.34 -3.71 -8.99
N PHE A 219 32.66 -4.25 -7.81
CA PHE A 219 32.80 -5.69 -7.61
C PHE A 219 31.49 -6.47 -7.81
N ALA A 220 30.34 -5.83 -7.59
CA ALA A 220 29.04 -6.48 -7.61
C ALA A 220 28.40 -6.52 -9.01
N CYS A 221 28.51 -5.43 -9.77
CA CYS A 221 27.89 -5.34 -11.11
C CYS A 221 28.90 -5.22 -12.26
N ASP A 222 30.20 -5.26 -11.98
CA ASP A 222 31.32 -5.16 -12.93
C ASP A 222 31.34 -3.87 -13.79
N LYS A 223 30.43 -2.93 -13.54
CA LYS A 223 30.38 -1.65 -14.26
C LYS A 223 31.41 -0.68 -13.72
N VAL A 224 31.94 0.12 -14.63
CA VAL A 224 32.83 1.25 -14.31
C VAL A 224 31.99 2.45 -13.88
N PHE A 225 32.45 3.13 -12.85
CA PHE A 225 31.91 4.41 -12.38
C PHE A 225 33.06 5.31 -11.91
N TRP A 226 32.76 6.59 -11.72
CA TRP A 226 33.75 7.63 -11.42
C TRP A 226 33.35 8.38 -10.17
N THR A 227 34.32 8.89 -9.41
CA THR A 227 34.08 9.85 -8.33
C THR A 227 34.79 11.16 -8.58
N TRP A 228 34.36 12.23 -7.92
CA TRP A 228 34.96 13.56 -8.08
C TRP A 228 35.35 14.15 -6.72
N ILE A 229 36.46 14.87 -6.62
CA ILE A 229 36.86 15.50 -5.34
C ILE A 229 35.78 16.40 -4.72
N SER A 230 34.91 16.98 -5.54
CA SER A 230 33.81 17.85 -5.08
C SER A 230 32.72 17.13 -4.30
N ASP A 231 32.57 15.81 -4.46
CA ASP A 231 31.62 14.99 -3.70
C ASP A 231 32.28 14.27 -2.50
N GLY A 232 33.55 14.59 -2.21
CA GLY A 232 34.32 13.98 -1.15
C GLY A 232 34.71 12.52 -1.42
N TYR A 233 34.61 12.04 -2.66
CA TYR A 233 34.83 10.65 -3.09
C TYR A 233 33.83 9.66 -2.51
N THR A 234 32.63 10.10 -2.15
CA THR A 234 31.64 9.23 -1.47
C THR A 234 30.57 8.67 -2.40
N THR A 235 30.42 9.27 -3.59
CA THR A 235 29.31 8.99 -4.51
C THR A 235 29.83 8.70 -5.92
N GLY A 236 29.42 7.57 -6.50
CA GLY A 236 29.77 7.21 -7.87
C GLY A 236 28.92 7.93 -8.93
N HIS A 237 29.48 8.08 -10.12
CA HIS A 237 28.85 8.69 -11.30
C HIS A 237 29.06 7.83 -12.54
N GLU A 238 28.11 7.86 -13.46
CA GLU A 238 28.16 7.05 -14.69
C GLU A 238 29.18 7.57 -15.71
N VAL A 239 29.56 8.84 -15.61
CA VAL A 239 30.41 9.53 -16.59
C VAL A 239 31.65 10.14 -15.93
N GLU A 240 32.76 10.06 -16.64
CA GLU A 240 33.97 10.82 -16.33
C GLU A 240 33.67 12.31 -16.51
N TYR A 241 34.17 13.14 -15.59
CA TYR A 241 34.04 14.59 -15.74
C TYR A 241 34.89 15.04 -16.92
N LYS A 242 34.26 15.35 -18.05
CA LYS A 242 34.97 15.90 -19.21
C LYS A 242 34.99 17.42 -19.10
N TYR A 243 36.18 18.01 -19.01
CA TYR A 243 36.34 19.42 -19.36
C TYR A 243 35.93 19.56 -20.83
N SER A 244 34.80 20.22 -21.11
CA SER A 244 34.50 20.62 -22.47
C SER A 244 35.56 21.66 -22.86
N ASN A 245 36.48 21.31 -23.77
CA ASN A 245 37.27 22.31 -24.47
C ASN A 245 36.31 23.17 -25.29
N GLY A 246 35.87 24.26 -24.69
CA GLY A 246 35.04 25.29 -25.30
C GLY A 246 35.56 26.64 -24.81
N TYR A 247 36.51 27.16 -25.59
CA TYR A 247 37.23 28.44 -25.49
C TYR A 247 38.51 28.47 -24.67
#